data_AF-A0A2G9RMR0-F1
#
_entry.id   AF-A0A2G9RMR0-F1
#
_cell.length_a   1.000
_cell.length_b   1.000
_cell.length_c   1.000
_cell.angle_alpha   90.00
_cell.angle_beta   90.00
_cell.angle_gamma   90.00
#
_symmetry.space_group_name_H-M   'P 1'
#
loop_
_entity.id
_entity.type
_entity.pdbx_description
1 polymer ?
#
loop_
_entity_poly.entity_id
_entity_poly.type
_entity_poly.pdbx_seq_one_letter_code
_entity_poly.pdbx_strand_id
1 'polypeptide(L)' 'MVEMVAILRREGYDEKGPYTRPNMRKDKIMSSVVTTIEHKFGIKWAKEQLRKCWSDLKTREPEQYCRIK' A
#
# COMPACT_ATOMS: atom_id res chain seq x y z
N MET A 1 -0.98 7.68 -6.43
CA MET A 1 -0.86 7.29 -5.01
C MET A 1 -2.21 7.00 -4.36
N VAL A 2 -3.27 7.76 -4.68
CA VAL A 2 -4.56 7.66 -3.97
C VAL A 2 -5.18 6.26 -3.98
N GLU A 3 -5.24 5.67 -5.17
CA GLU A 3 -5.72 4.30 -5.39
C GLU A 3 -4.93 3.24 -4.60
N MET A 4 -3.60 3.39 -4.49
CA MET A 4 -2.77 2.45 -3.72
C MET A 4 -3.09 2.51 -2.23
N VAL A 5 -3.23 3.73 -1.68
CA VAL A 5 -3.58 3.96 -0.27
C VAL A 5 -4.98 3.40 0.04
N ALA A 6 -5.93 3.55 -0.89
CA ALA A 6 -7.26 2.98 -0.76
C ALA A 6 -7.25 1.45 -0.69
N ILE A 7 -6.46 0.78 -1.54
CA ILE A 7 -6.32 -0.69 -1.51
C ILE A 7 -5.64 -1.15 -0.21
N LEU A 8 -4.58 -0.47 0.22
CA LEU A 8 -3.86 -0.80 1.46
C LEU A 8 -4.75 -0.65 2.71
N ARG A 9 -5.63 0.36 2.73
CA ARG A 9 -6.64 0.53 3.79
C ARG A 9 -7.74 -0.53 3.70
N ARG A 10 -8.25 -0.83 2.50
CA ARG A 10 -9.32 -1.82 2.29
C ARG A 10 -8.88 -3.23 2.70
N GLU A 11 -7.66 -3.61 2.36
CA GLU A 11 -7.11 -4.93 2.67
C GLU A 11 -6.60 -5.06 4.13
N GLY A 12 -6.60 -3.96 4.88
CA GLY A 12 -6.21 -3.95 6.28
C GLY A 12 -4.71 -4.14 6.48
N TYR A 13 -3.86 -3.47 5.70
CA TYR A 13 -2.39 -3.60 5.81
C TYR A 13 -1.85 -3.30 7.22
N ASP A 14 -2.51 -2.38 7.93
CA ASP A 14 -2.18 -1.98 9.31
C ASP A 14 -2.99 -2.71 10.39
N GLU A 15 -3.88 -3.65 10.02
CA GLU A 15 -4.63 -4.46 10.98
C GLU A 15 -3.68 -5.40 11.73
N LYS A 16 -3.35 -5.03 12.97
CA LYS A 16 -2.62 -5.89 13.92
C LYS A 16 -3.57 -6.90 14.55
N GLY A 17 -4.07 -7.86 13.76
CA GLY A 17 -4.81 -9.00 14.33
C GLY A 17 -3.88 -10.06 14.92
N PRO A 18 -4.39 -10.99 15.76
CA PRO A 18 -3.64 -12.08 16.37
C PRO A 18 -3.34 -13.14 15.31
N TYR A 19 -2.38 -12.85 14.42
CA TYR A 19 -2.06 -13.69 13.29
C TYR A 19 -0.73 -14.42 13.47
N THR A 20 -0.73 -15.70 13.12
CA THR A 20 0.43 -16.60 13.19
C THR A 20 1.54 -16.21 12.21
N ARG A 21 1.24 -15.49 11.13
CA ARG A 21 2.20 -15.05 10.08
C ARG A 21 1.87 -13.67 9.49
N PRO A 22 2.15 -12.58 10.22
CA PRO A 22 1.80 -11.22 9.81
C PRO A 22 2.48 -10.76 8.51
N ASN A 23 3.69 -11.25 8.19
CA ASN A 23 4.38 -10.86 6.95
C ASN A 23 3.73 -11.45 5.68
N MET A 24 3.17 -12.66 5.75
CA MET A 24 2.64 -13.33 4.57
C MET A 24 1.41 -12.60 4.00
N ARG A 25 0.55 -12.06 4.89
CA ARG A 25 -0.60 -11.25 4.50
C ARG A 25 -0.14 -9.92 3.91
N LYS A 26 0.81 -9.22 4.55
CA LYS A 26 1.39 -7.98 4.02
C LYS A 26 1.99 -8.15 2.63
N ASP A 27 2.66 -9.27 2.37
CA ASP A 27 3.23 -9.58 1.05
C ASP A 27 2.17 -9.86 -0.01
N LYS A 28 1.08 -10.54 0.37
CA LYS A 28 -0.07 -10.75 -0.52
C LYS A 28 -0.72 -9.41 -0.88
N ILE A 29 -0.95 -8.55 0.10
CA ILE A 29 -1.52 -7.21 -0.10
C ILE A 29 -0.61 -6.36 -1.00
N MET A 30 0.70 -6.35 -0.74
CA MET A 30 1.65 -5.63 -1.60
C MET A 30 1.65 -6.16 -3.03
N SER A 31 1.52 -7.47 -3.21
CA SER A 31 1.41 -8.07 -4.55
C SER A 31 0.14 -7.60 -5.27
N SER A 32 -1.01 -7.58 -4.60
CA SER A 32 -2.27 -7.07 -5.16
C SER A 32 -2.17 -5.59 -5.54
N VAL A 33 -1.46 -4.78 -4.75
CA VAL A 33 -1.21 -3.37 -5.07
C VAL A 33 -0.35 -3.25 -6.33
N VAL A 34 0.78 -3.96 -6.42
CA VAL A 34 1.65 -3.98 -7.62
C VAL A 34 0.85 -4.32 -8.87
N THR A 35 0.10 -5.43 -8.84
CA THR A 35 -0.68 -5.88 -10.00
C THR A 35 -1.73 -4.85 -10.42
N THR A 36 -2.37 -4.19 -9.46
CA THR A 36 -3.38 -3.17 -9.77
C THR A 36 -2.76 -1.92 -10.40
N ILE A 37 -1.58 -1.51 -9.92
CA ILE A 37 -0.85 -0.35 -10.48
C ILE A 37 -0.38 -0.65 -11.90
N GLU A 38 0.20 -1.83 -12.11
CA GLU A 38 0.64 -2.26 -13.43
C GLU A 38 -0.53 -2.32 -14.40
N HIS A 39 -1.69 -2.85 -13.97
CA HIS A 39 -2.88 -2.94 -14.82
C HIS A 39 -3.53 -1.59 -15.12
N LYS A 40 -3.63 -0.68 -14.13
CA LYS A 40 -4.30 0.63 -14.31
C LYS A 40 -3.40 1.66 -15.01
N PHE A 41 -2.11 1.67 -14.69
CA PHE A 41 -1.19 2.73 -15.13
C PHE A 41 -0.12 2.22 -16.11
N GLY A 42 0.04 0.91 -16.30
CA GLY A 42 1.15 0.35 -17.09
C GLY A 42 2.52 0.52 -16.43
N ILE A 43 2.55 0.99 -15.18
CA ILE A 43 3.78 1.32 -14.47
C ILE A 43 4.23 0.09 -13.68
N LYS A 44 5.39 -0.46 -14.05
CA LYS A 44 6.04 -1.51 -13.26
C LYS A 44 6.75 -0.92 -12.05
N TRP A 45 6.21 -1.18 -10.85
CA TRP A 45 6.90 -0.88 -9.60
C TRP A 45 7.44 -2.15 -8.95
N ALA A 46 8.63 -2.03 -8.36
CA ALA A 46 9.15 -3.04 -7.47
C ALA A 46 8.38 -3.01 -6.13
N LYS A 47 8.11 -4.18 -5.55
CA LYS A 47 7.49 -4.32 -4.22
C LYS A 47 8.21 -3.49 -3.14
N GLU A 48 9.54 -3.40 -3.25
CA GLU A 48 10.38 -2.66 -2.32
C GLU A 48 10.23 -1.14 -2.45
N GLN A 49 10.07 -0.63 -3.69
CA GLN A 49 9.76 0.78 -3.93
C GLN A 49 8.39 1.14 -3.34
N LEU A 50 7.38 0.25 -3.48
CA LEU A 50 6.09 0.45 -2.82
C LEU A 50 6.17 0.46 -1.30
N ARG A 51 6.94 -0.44 -0.69
CA ARG A 51 7.14 -0.46 0.76
C ARG A 51 7.79 0.84 1.24
N LYS A 52 8.80 1.33 0.53
CA LYS A 52 9.46 2.60 0.86
C LYS A 52 8.46 3.77 0.76
N CYS A 53 7.75 3.89 -0.36
CA CYS A 53 6.73 4.92 -0.52
C CYS A 53 5.63 4.82 0.53
N TRP A 54 5.19 3.61 0.91
CA TRP A 54 4.20 3.42 1.97
C TRP A 54 4.73 3.85 3.34
N SER A 55 5.98 3.54 3.67
CA SER A 55 6.62 4.02 4.90
C SER A 55 6.72 5.55 4.93
N ASP A 56 7.11 6.17 3.81
CA ASP A 56 7.15 7.64 3.66
C ASP A 56 5.74 8.27 3.71
N LEU A 57 4.72 7.57 3.22
CA LEU A 57 3.32 7.99 3.30
C LEU A 57 2.79 7.90 4.73
N LYS A 58 3.21 6.88 5.49
CA LYS A 58 2.76 6.65 6.86
C LYS A 58 3.33 7.67 7.85
N THR A 59 4.48 8.26 7.54
CA THR A 59 5.09 9.34 8.34
C THR A 59 4.53 10.72 7.99
N ARG A 60 3.75 10.85 6.92
CA ARG A 60 3.08 12.11 6.55
C ARG A 60 1.70 12.23 7.20
N GLU A 61 1.38 13.44 7.64
CA GLU A 61 0.04 13.81 8.16
C GLU A 61 -1.06 13.42 7.16
N PRO A 62 -2.13 12.70 7.58
CA PRO A 62 -3.22 12.26 6.71
C PRO A 62 -3.87 13.41 5.92
N GLU A 63 -3.87 14.61 6.49
CA GLU A 63 -4.41 15.83 5.88
C GLU A 63 -3.60 16.30 4.65
N GLN A 64 -2.30 15.99 4.58
CA GLN A 64 -1.47 16.35 3.43
C GLN A 64 -1.81 15.55 2.18
N TYR A 65 -2.32 14.32 2.34
CA TYR A 65 -2.75 13.50 1.22
C TYR A 65 -4.08 13.98 0.63
N CYS A 66 -5.03 14.42 1.46
CA CYS A 66 -6.29 15.03 1.00
C CYS A 66 -6.07 16.34 0.23
N ARG A 67 -4.91 16.99 0.40
CA ARG A 67 -4.54 18.21 -0.34
C ARG A 67 -4.01 17.93 -1.75
N ILE A 68 -3.63 16.70 -2.08
CA ILE A 68 -3.23 16.31 -3.43
C ILE A 68 -4.53 15.97 -4.19
N LYS A 69 -5.21 17.00 -4.69
CA LYS A 69 -6.36 16.89 -5.59
C LYS A 69 -5.94 17.19 -7.02
#